data_AF-A0A431IGB1-F1
#
_entry.id   AF-A0A431IGB1-F1
#
_cell.length_a   1.000
_cell.length_b   1.000
_cell.length_c   1.000
_cell.angle_alpha   90.00
_cell.angle_beta   90.00
_cell.angle_gamma   90.00
#
_symmetry.space_group_name_H-M   'P 1'
#
loop_
_entity.id
_entity.type
_entity.pdbx_description
1 polymer ?
#
loop_
_entity_poly.entity_id
_entity_poly.type
_entity_poly.pdbx_seq_one_letter_code
_entity_poly.pdbx_strand_id
1 'polypeptide(L)'
;PGPRVPMGCQKVERLDEVCWFFPELKVVMRHGAEPWEELAVKLMLKWPNLYYSTSAFAPRYYPKAIIDYANTRGADKVIYGGYFPMGLTLERIFGDLPGVPLKEEVWPKFLRRNARRVLGLD
;
A
#
# COMPACT_ATOMS: atom_id res chain seq x y z
N PRO A 1 11.85 0.21 10.16
CA PRO A 1 10.64 0.63 10.90
C PRO A 1 10.78 2.03 11.52
N GLY A 2 9.99 3.01 11.04
CA GLY A 2 10.19 4.44 11.30
C GLY A 2 9.84 4.95 12.71
N PRO A 3 8.69 4.59 13.31
CA PRO A 3 8.33 5.04 14.66
C PRO A 3 9.34 4.59 15.73
N ARG A 4 9.69 5.49 16.65
CA ARG A 4 10.61 5.25 17.78
C ARG A 4 9.94 4.47 18.93
N VAL A 5 9.38 3.31 18.59
CA VAL A 5 8.74 2.37 19.52
C VAL A 5 9.18 0.95 19.18
N PRO A 6 9.08 -0.03 20.11
CA PRO A 6 9.39 -1.42 19.82
C PRO A 6 8.71 -1.90 18.53
N MET A 7 9.50 -2.43 17.61
CA MET A 7 9.10 -2.65 16.22
C MET A 7 8.13 -3.82 15.99
N GLY A 8 7.69 -4.52 17.04
CA GLY A 8 6.89 -5.74 16.93
C GLY A 8 5.65 -5.58 16.04
N CYS A 9 4.93 -4.46 16.17
CA CYS A 9 3.73 -4.16 15.38
C CYS A 9 4.02 -3.85 13.90
N GLN A 10 5.28 -3.70 13.51
CA GLN A 10 5.69 -3.36 12.15
C GLN A 10 6.10 -4.60 11.32
N LYS A 11 6.14 -5.79 11.95
CA LYS A 11 6.51 -7.05 11.30
C LYS A 11 5.45 -7.49 10.30
N VAL A 12 5.78 -7.40 9.02
CA VAL A 12 4.89 -7.73 7.90
C VAL A 12 4.50 -9.21 7.88
N GLU A 13 5.38 -10.11 8.33
CA GLU A 13 5.09 -11.57 8.37
C GLU A 13 3.83 -11.94 9.16
N ARG A 14 3.45 -11.10 10.14
CA ARG A 14 2.27 -11.35 10.99
C ARG A 14 0.95 -11.27 10.22
N LEU A 15 0.94 -10.61 9.07
CA LEU A 15 -0.24 -10.55 8.20
C LEU A 15 -0.53 -11.91 7.55
N ASP A 16 0.45 -12.81 7.44
CA ASP A 16 0.28 -14.15 6.86
C ASP A 16 -0.76 -14.97 7.64
N GLU A 17 -0.61 -14.99 8.96
CA GLU A 17 -1.49 -15.72 9.88
C GLU A 17 -2.90 -15.13 9.90
N VAL A 18 -3.02 -13.79 9.87
CA VAL A 18 -4.32 -13.11 9.80
C VAL A 18 -5.06 -13.47 8.51
N CYS A 19 -4.38 -13.45 7.37
CA CYS A 19 -5.00 -13.78 6.09
C CYS A 19 -5.41 -15.26 6.02
N TRP A 20 -4.65 -16.14 6.67
CA TRP A 20 -4.97 -17.57 6.76
C TRP A 20 -6.22 -17.85 7.60
N PHE A 21 -6.30 -17.30 8.81
CA PHE A 21 -7.44 -17.54 9.71
C PHE A 21 -8.72 -16.84 9.25
N PHE A 22 -8.61 -15.72 8.53
CA PHE A 22 -9.76 -14.92 8.12
C PHE A 22 -9.75 -14.66 6.60
N PRO A 23 -9.96 -15.68 5.76
CA PRO A 23 -9.84 -15.56 4.31
C PRO A 23 -10.86 -14.61 3.68
N GLU A 24 -12.01 -14.39 4.34
CA GLU A 24 -13.05 -13.46 3.87
C GLU A 24 -12.80 -12.00 4.31
N LEU A 25 -11.93 -11.79 5.31
CA LEU A 25 -11.61 -10.45 5.80
C LEU A 25 -10.69 -9.74 4.79
N LYS A 26 -11.14 -8.59 4.28
CA LYS A 26 -10.27 -7.69 3.49
C LYS A 26 -9.28 -6.98 4.41
N VAL A 27 -7.99 -7.20 4.20
CA VAL A 27 -6.91 -6.61 4.99
C VAL A 27 -6.18 -5.56 4.17
N VAL A 28 -6.05 -4.33 4.69
CA VAL A 28 -5.28 -3.25 4.04
C VAL A 28 -4.06 -2.91 4.88
N MET A 29 -2.88 -3.36 4.42
CA MET A 29 -1.60 -2.96 4.98
C MET A 29 -1.33 -1.48 4.70
N ARG A 30 -0.81 -0.76 5.69
CA ARG A 30 -0.48 0.66 5.58
C ARG A 30 1.01 0.89 5.88
N HIS A 31 1.53 2.03 5.45
CA HIS A 31 2.83 2.57 5.87
C HIS A 31 4.08 1.92 5.29
N GLY A 32 4.14 1.74 3.97
CA GLY A 32 5.42 1.48 3.29
C GLY A 32 5.87 0.02 3.31
N ALA A 33 5.60 -0.68 4.42
CA ALA A 33 6.18 -1.98 4.74
C ALA A 33 7.72 -2.01 4.82
N GLU A 34 8.41 -0.87 4.75
CA GLU A 34 9.89 -0.80 4.73
C GLU A 34 10.53 -1.24 6.06
N PRO A 35 11.51 -2.16 6.07
CA PRO A 35 12.29 -2.68 4.91
C PRO A 35 11.82 -4.05 4.35
N TRP A 36 10.56 -4.43 4.59
CA TRP A 36 9.97 -5.71 4.17
C TRP A 36 9.03 -5.57 2.96
N GLU A 37 9.21 -4.56 2.12
CA GLU A 37 8.37 -4.31 0.94
C GLU A 37 8.36 -5.52 -0.03
N GLU A 38 9.47 -6.23 -0.18
CA GLU A 38 9.53 -7.43 -1.02
C GLU A 38 8.70 -8.57 -0.43
N LEU A 39 8.77 -8.77 0.89
CA LEU A 39 7.92 -9.73 1.58
C LEU A 39 6.44 -9.33 1.49
N ALA A 40 6.11 -8.05 1.63
CA ALA A 40 4.77 -7.52 1.43
C ALA A 40 4.24 -7.86 0.03
N VAL A 41 5.06 -7.72 -1.01
CA VAL A 41 4.71 -8.17 -2.37
C VAL A 41 4.44 -9.67 -2.41
N LYS A 42 5.30 -10.51 -1.81
CA LYS A 42 5.07 -11.97 -1.76
C LYS A 42 3.78 -12.34 -1.02
N LEU A 43 3.46 -11.67 0.08
CA LEU A 43 2.21 -11.90 0.80
C LEU A 43 0.99 -11.45 -0.01
N MET A 44 1.05 -10.32 -0.72
CA MET A 44 -0.05 -9.88 -1.59
C MET A 44 -0.28 -10.80 -2.80
N LEU A 45 0.77 -11.52 -3.23
CA LEU A 45 0.65 -12.58 -4.24
C LEU A 45 0.04 -13.85 -3.68
N LYS A 46 0.38 -14.21 -2.43
CA LYS A 46 -0.14 -15.38 -1.74
C LYS A 46 -1.62 -15.21 -1.37
N TRP A 47 -2.00 -14.02 -0.90
CA TRP A 47 -3.31 -13.78 -0.29
C TRP A 47 -4.21 -12.88 -1.15
N PRO A 48 -5.37 -13.38 -1.63
CA PRO A 48 -6.31 -12.60 -2.44
C PRO A 48 -6.98 -11.47 -1.66
N ASN A 49 -7.10 -11.61 -0.34
CA ASN A 49 -7.72 -10.64 0.56
C ASN A 49 -6.76 -9.60 1.17
N LEU A 50 -5.46 -9.66 0.85
CA LEU A 50 -4.47 -8.68 1.31
C LEU A 50 -4.23 -7.57 0.27
N TYR A 51 -4.29 -6.32 0.71
CA TYR A 51 -4.11 -5.09 -0.07
C TYR A 51 -3.08 -4.18 0.60
N TYR A 52 -2.59 -3.16 -0.12
CA TYR A 52 -1.57 -2.23 0.37
C TYR A 52 -1.97 -0.77 0.13
N SER A 53 -1.65 0.11 1.09
CA SER A 53 -1.85 1.56 1.01
C SER A 53 -0.61 2.36 1.34
N THR A 54 -0.26 3.30 0.46
CA THR A 54 1.02 4.06 0.43
C THR A 54 1.22 5.12 1.53
N SER A 55 0.27 5.27 2.46
CA SER A 55 0.28 6.29 3.53
C SER A 55 1.60 6.37 4.33
N ALA A 56 1.82 7.46 5.06
CA ALA A 56 3.05 7.80 5.82
C ALA A 56 4.32 8.11 5.02
N PHE A 57 4.35 7.87 3.71
CA PHE A 57 5.46 8.25 2.85
C PHE A 57 5.04 9.36 1.89
N ALA A 58 5.95 10.29 1.61
CA ALA A 58 5.77 11.19 0.47
C ALA A 58 5.89 10.37 -0.82
N PRO A 59 5.08 10.64 -1.86
CA PRO A 59 5.02 9.80 -3.06
C PRO A 59 6.36 9.48 -3.73
N ARG A 60 7.32 10.41 -3.69
CA ARG A 60 8.67 10.18 -4.25
C ARG A 60 9.47 9.07 -3.54
N TYR A 61 9.05 8.66 -2.34
CA TYR A 61 9.72 7.64 -1.52
C TYR A 61 8.92 6.34 -1.44
N TYR A 62 7.90 6.15 -2.29
CA TYR A 62 7.23 4.86 -2.35
C TYR A 62 8.24 3.76 -2.73
N PRO A 63 8.24 2.60 -2.03
CA PRO A 63 9.22 1.56 -2.29
C PRO A 63 9.13 1.06 -3.73
N LYS A 64 10.29 0.91 -4.39
CA LYS A 64 10.36 0.49 -5.80
C LYS A 64 9.63 -0.85 -6.03
N ALA A 65 9.80 -1.81 -5.13
CA ALA A 65 9.14 -3.12 -5.21
C ALA A 65 7.60 -3.02 -5.29
N ILE A 66 7.01 -2.05 -4.57
CA ILE A 66 5.56 -1.81 -4.59
C ILE A 66 5.13 -1.18 -5.92
N ILE A 67 5.91 -0.22 -6.44
CA ILE A 67 5.61 0.42 -7.73
C ILE A 67 5.72 -0.57 -8.89
N ASP A 68 6.79 -1.38 -8.92
CA ASP A 68 6.97 -2.44 -9.92
C ASP A 68 5.82 -3.46 -9.86
N TYR A 69 5.39 -3.84 -8.66
CA TYR A 69 4.24 -4.72 -8.46
C TYR A 69 2.93 -4.10 -8.94
N ALA A 70 2.67 -2.82 -8.60
CA ALA A 70 1.49 -2.08 -9.04
C ALA A 70 1.39 -1.99 -10.57
N ASN A 71 2.53 -1.86 -11.26
CA ASN A 71 2.62 -1.81 -12.72
C ASN A 71 2.47 -3.16 -13.43
N THR A 72 2.25 -4.24 -12.68
CA THR A 72 2.08 -5.60 -13.21
C THR A 72 0.83 -6.25 -12.61
N ARG A 73 0.97 -7.42 -12.00
CA ARG A 73 -0.12 -8.22 -11.40
C ARG A 73 -0.70 -7.62 -10.11
N GLY A 74 -0.08 -6.57 -9.57
CA GLY A 74 -0.54 -5.85 -8.37
C GLY A 74 -1.42 -4.63 -8.64
N ALA A 75 -1.78 -4.35 -9.89
CA ALA A 75 -2.54 -3.15 -10.26
C ALA A 75 -3.86 -2.97 -9.50
N ASP A 76 -4.46 -4.08 -9.06
CA ASP A 76 -5.73 -4.12 -8.33
C ASP A 76 -5.58 -4.21 -6.79
N LYS A 77 -4.33 -4.16 -6.30
CA LYS A 77 -3.97 -4.39 -4.89
C LYS A 77 -3.42 -3.17 -4.17
N VAL A 78 -2.89 -2.20 -4.91
CA VAL A 78 -2.24 -1.00 -4.37
C VAL A 78 -3.21 0.18 -4.38
N ILE A 79 -3.40 0.80 -3.23
CA ILE A 79 -4.37 1.87 -2.98
C ILE A 79 -3.62 3.14 -2.58
N TYR A 80 -4.00 4.26 -3.15
CA TYR A 80 -3.49 5.56 -2.71
C TYR A 80 -3.90 5.82 -1.25
N GLY A 81 -2.91 6.17 -0.43
CA GLY A 81 -3.13 6.73 0.90
C GLY A 81 -2.20 7.91 1.12
N GLY A 82 -2.76 9.07 1.44
CA GLY A 82 -1.97 10.20 1.92
C GLY A 82 -1.57 10.06 3.40
N TYR A 83 -0.92 11.10 3.93
CA TYR A 83 -0.64 11.22 5.36
C TYR A 83 -0.92 12.63 5.91
N PHE A 84 -1.84 13.33 5.27
CA PHE A 84 -2.42 14.55 5.79
C PHE A 84 -3.52 14.22 6.81
N PRO A 85 -3.61 14.94 7.95
CA PRO A 85 -2.71 16.00 8.42
C PRO A 85 -1.53 15.50 9.27
N MET A 86 -1.40 14.18 9.46
CA MET A 86 -0.52 13.58 10.47
C MET A 86 0.99 13.77 10.25
N GLY A 87 1.45 13.95 9.01
CA GLY A 87 2.88 14.16 8.76
C GLY A 87 3.25 14.68 7.37
N LEU A 88 2.29 14.92 6.48
CA LEU A 88 2.53 15.51 5.16
C LEU A 88 1.45 16.53 4.83
N THR A 89 1.85 17.63 4.18
CA THR A 89 0.92 18.60 3.60
C THR A 89 0.33 18.07 2.31
N LEU A 90 -0.88 18.53 1.95
CA LEU A 90 -1.48 18.19 0.65
C LEU A 90 -0.62 18.71 -0.51
N GLU A 91 -0.04 19.91 -0.39
CA GLU A 91 0.90 20.47 -1.37
C GLU A 91 2.07 19.52 -1.62
N ARG A 92 2.68 19.00 -0.55
CA ARG A 92 3.79 18.04 -0.67
C ARG A 92 3.36 16.75 -1.38
N ILE A 93 2.20 16.22 -1.01
CA ILE A 93 1.69 14.98 -1.60
C ILE A 93 1.36 15.18 -3.09
N PHE A 94 0.58 16.21 -3.42
CA PHE A 94 0.16 16.46 -4.79
C PHE A 94 1.28 16.99 -5.68
N GLY A 95 2.31 17.63 -5.12
CA GLY A 95 3.53 18.00 -5.85
C GLY A 95 4.38 16.78 -6.23
N ASP A 96 4.50 15.79 -5.34
CA ASP A 96 5.30 14.59 -5.60
C ASP A 96 4.55 13.54 -6.45
N LEU A 97 3.22 13.49 -6.38
CA LEU A 97 2.40 12.44 -7.03
C LEU A 97 2.67 12.31 -8.54
N PRO A 98 2.70 13.38 -9.36
CA PRO A 98 2.95 13.25 -10.80
C PRO A 98 4.27 12.56 -11.17
N GLY A 99 5.25 12.56 -10.25
CA GLY A 99 6.54 11.91 -10.45
C GLY A 99 6.58 10.41 -10.11
N VAL A 100 5.48 9.83 -9.60
CA VAL A 100 5.42 8.39 -9.31
C VAL A 100 5.36 7.63 -10.66
N PRO A 101 6.27 6.68 -10.92
CA PRO A 101 6.35 6.01 -12.21
C PRO A 101 5.33 4.88 -12.35
N LEU A 102 4.04 5.21 -12.23
CA LEU A 102 2.93 4.31 -12.54
C LEU A 102 2.56 4.40 -14.02
N LYS A 103 2.22 3.26 -14.62
CA LYS A 103 1.64 3.22 -15.97
C LYS A 103 0.28 3.91 -16.00
N GLU A 104 -0.09 4.45 -17.17
CA GLU A 104 -1.32 5.23 -17.35
C GLU A 104 -2.57 4.46 -16.88
N GLU A 105 -2.67 3.18 -17.22
CA GLU A 105 -3.80 2.33 -16.86
C GLU A 105 -3.91 2.01 -15.36
N VAL A 106 -2.81 2.20 -14.60
CA VAL A 106 -2.75 1.92 -13.16
C VAL A 106 -3.23 3.12 -12.34
N TRP A 107 -3.05 4.34 -12.83
CA TRP A 107 -3.42 5.57 -12.13
C TRP A 107 -4.88 5.60 -11.64
N PRO A 108 -5.91 5.30 -12.47
CA PRO A 108 -7.30 5.29 -11.99
C PRO A 108 -7.56 4.22 -10.92
N LYS A 109 -6.86 3.08 -11.00
CA LYS A 109 -6.97 2.00 -10.01
C LYS A 109 -6.40 2.44 -8.68
N PHE A 110 -5.17 2.94 -8.71
CA PHE A 110 -4.43 3.43 -7.55
C PHE A 110 -5.17 4.55 -6.83
N LEU A 111 -5.59 5.60 -7.55
CA LEU A 111 -6.18 6.80 -6.96
C LEU A 111 -7.62 6.61 -6.45
N ARG A 112 -8.38 5.65 -6.98
CA ARG A 112 -9.82 5.54 -6.67
C ARG A 112 -10.41 4.13 -6.77
N ARG A 113 -10.27 3.45 -7.92
CA ARG A 113 -11.10 2.25 -8.19
C ARG A 113 -10.82 1.11 -7.21
N ASN A 114 -9.56 0.92 -6.81
CA ASN A 114 -9.19 -0.12 -5.84
C ASN A 114 -9.84 0.14 -4.47
N ALA A 115 -9.82 1.39 -4.00
CA ALA A 115 -10.46 1.76 -2.74
C ALA A 115 -11.97 1.53 -2.76
N ARG A 116 -12.67 1.93 -3.84
CA ARG A 116 -14.13 1.70 -3.99
C ARG A 116 -14.49 0.23 -3.87
N ARG A 117 -13.80 -0.64 -4.62
CA ARG A 117 -14.02 -2.09 -4.60
C ARG A 117 -13.74 -2.71 -3.24
N VAL A 118 -12.64 -2.31 -2.59
CA VAL A 118 -12.28 -2.86 -1.27
C VAL A 118 -13.30 -2.43 -0.22
N LEU A 119 -13.76 -1.18 -0.26
CA LEU A 119 -14.71 -0.62 0.69
C LEU A 119 -16.19 -0.88 0.37
N GLY A 120 -16.51 -1.49 -0.78
CA GLY A 120 -17.90 -1.75 -1.18
C GLY A 120 -18.69 -0.48 -1.52
N LEU A 121 -18.03 0.49 -2.14
CA LEU A 121 -18.60 1.81 -2.49
C LEU A 121 -18.95 1.92 -3.99
N ASP A 122 -19.21 0.79 -4.63
CA ASP A 122 -19.57 0.74 -6.05
C ASP A 122 -21.03 1.14 -6.30
#